data_AF-A0A6P7X456-F1
#
_entry.id   AF-A0A6P7X456-F1
#
_cell.length_a   1.000
_cell.length_b   1.000
_cell.length_c   1.000
_cell.angle_alpha   90.00
_cell.angle_beta   90.00
_cell.angle_gamma   90.00
#
_symmetry.space_group_name_H-M   'P 1'
#
loop_
_entity.id
_entity.type
_entity.pdbx_description
1 polymer ?
#
loop_
_entity_poly.entity_id
_entity_poly.type
_entity_poly.pdbx_seq_one_letter_code
_entity_poly.pdbx_strand_id
1 'polypeptide(L)'
;MGNVESSSYQKCLLRFLPEEQKEIDEAFDSLSGEKNEKASRKTVNLQQLKAFVFKGFPESMTVRLYDGMRSIRVSAKASGLSEQISKEQFTVFLSELLRGTAEEKSYIVSRMILGDGSEIVKERQVQEFTEDLIMSVVYLLKHKKLMKGWNLENTQDYVAGGKVLAAQLLLELRSPGDNRCFLFSVFPRLEVYTYTGYNDHYMYLNHGQQTMPNGLGMGGQHNYFGLWIDSNYGKGHSKAKPKCTTYNSPQLSAQDDFLLDALEVWAVGDLPESVLLKGKTSILDVDPEAQALLEMTGKSRQSAGLRDQVEEDEN
;
A
#
# COMPACT_ATOMS: atom_id res chain seq x y z
N MET A 1 -4.47 37.78 22.21
CA MET A 1 -4.97 36.48 22.69
C MET A 1 -4.56 35.45 21.66
N GLY A 2 -3.48 34.71 21.92
CA GLY A 2 -2.91 33.76 20.97
C GLY A 2 -3.74 32.48 20.94
N ASN A 3 -4.02 31.98 19.73
CA ASN A 3 -4.45 30.60 19.54
C ASN A 3 -3.31 29.71 20.04
N VAL A 4 -3.51 29.04 21.17
CA VAL A 4 -2.62 27.96 21.57
C VAL A 4 -3.05 26.77 20.72
N GLU A 5 -2.31 26.54 19.63
CA GLU A 5 -2.45 25.33 18.82
C GLU A 5 -2.35 24.09 19.75
N SER A 6 -3.14 23.05 19.49
CA SER A 6 -3.13 21.90 20.41
C SER A 6 -1.77 21.22 20.42
N SER A 7 -1.41 20.62 21.57
CA SER A 7 -0.19 19.81 21.68
C SER A 7 -0.17 18.63 20.69
N SER A 8 -1.35 18.15 20.29
CA SER A 8 -1.50 17.09 19.27
C SER A 8 -1.09 17.57 17.88
N TYR A 9 -1.51 18.78 17.49
CA TYR A 9 -1.17 19.38 16.22
C TYR A 9 0.33 19.61 16.05
N GLN A 10 0.99 20.15 17.09
CA GLN A 10 2.43 20.37 17.06
C GLN A 10 3.20 19.06 16.95
N LYS A 11 2.77 18.01 17.67
CA LYS A 11 3.38 16.67 17.55
C LYS A 11 3.23 16.08 16.15
N CYS A 12 2.08 16.29 15.50
CA CYS A 12 1.82 15.80 14.15
C CYS A 12 2.65 16.54 13.09
N LEU A 13 2.79 17.87 13.21
CA LEU A 13 3.62 18.67 12.30
C LEU A 13 5.08 18.23 12.30
N LEU A 14 5.63 17.88 13.47
CA LEU A 14 7.02 17.41 13.60
C LEU A 14 7.30 16.09 12.88
N ARG A 15 6.27 15.37 12.37
CA ARG A 15 6.46 14.18 11.53
C ARG A 15 6.83 14.50 10.08
N PHE A 16 6.72 15.77 9.69
CA PHE A 16 7.00 16.26 8.35
C PHE A 16 8.25 17.13 8.32
N LEU A 17 9.01 17.06 7.23
CA LEU A 17 10.12 17.98 6.97
C LEU A 17 9.59 19.41 6.77
N PRO A 18 10.39 20.46 7.00
CA PRO A 18 9.97 21.85 6.80
C PRO A 18 9.39 22.14 5.41
N GLU A 19 9.94 21.50 4.37
CA GLU A 19 9.47 21.60 2.99
C GLU A 19 8.08 20.97 2.83
N GLU A 20 7.86 19.79 3.41
CA GLU A 20 6.57 19.10 3.40
C GLU A 20 5.50 19.87 4.19
N GLN A 21 5.88 20.46 5.33
CA GLN A 21 4.98 21.32 6.11
C GLN A 21 4.52 22.54 5.29
N LYS A 22 5.44 23.14 4.53
CA LYS A 22 5.12 24.23 3.60
C LYS A 22 4.18 23.77 2.48
N GLU A 23 4.39 22.59 1.90
CA GLU A 23 3.48 22.03 0.89
C GLU A 23 2.07 21.76 1.45
N ILE A 24 1.98 21.24 2.68
CA ILE A 24 0.70 21.03 3.39
C ILE A 24 -0.03 22.37 3.59
N ASP A 25 0.70 23.40 4.01
CA ASP A 25 0.17 24.75 4.21
C ASP A 25 -0.34 25.36 2.91
N GLU A 26 0.46 25.30 1.85
CA GLU A 26 0.11 25.79 0.52
C GLU A 26 -1.11 25.04 -0.06
N ALA A 27 -1.19 23.73 0.17
CA ALA A 27 -2.33 22.93 -0.24
C ALA A 27 -3.62 23.35 0.50
N PHE A 28 -3.56 23.57 1.82
CA PHE A 28 -4.72 24.02 2.60
C PHE A 28 -5.16 25.44 2.21
N ASP A 29 -4.21 26.35 1.98
CA ASP A 29 -4.51 27.70 1.52
C ASP A 29 -5.15 27.71 0.13
N SER A 30 -4.72 26.79 -0.75
CA SER A 30 -5.31 26.61 -2.08
C SER A 30 -6.73 26.04 -2.01
N LEU A 31 -6.99 25.13 -1.06
CA LEU A 31 -8.31 24.53 -0.81
C LEU A 31 -9.33 25.51 -0.24
N SER A 32 -8.92 26.33 0.72
CA SER A 32 -9.83 27.21 1.48
C SER A 32 -10.38 28.39 0.66
N GLY A 33 -9.69 28.80 -0.40
CA GLY A 33 -10.13 29.91 -1.26
C GLY A 33 -10.05 31.29 -0.56
N GLU A 34 -9.60 32.29 -1.30
CA GLU A 34 -9.40 33.69 -0.87
C GLU A 34 -8.21 34.03 0.06
N LYS A 35 -7.53 35.12 -0.30
CA LYS A 35 -6.38 35.71 0.41
C LYS A 35 -6.78 36.70 1.52
N ASN A 36 -8.08 36.95 1.72
CA ASN A 36 -8.58 38.07 2.53
C ASN A 36 -9.12 37.71 3.92
N GLU A 37 -9.30 36.42 4.24
CA GLU A 37 -9.58 36.02 5.62
C GLU A 37 -8.28 35.89 6.43
N LYS A 38 -8.30 36.36 7.69
CA LYS A 38 -7.21 36.10 8.63
C LYS A 38 -6.95 34.58 8.68
N ALA A 39 -5.70 34.17 8.48
CA ALA A 39 -5.27 32.77 8.36
C ALA A 39 -5.81 31.82 9.46
N SER A 40 -6.14 32.35 10.64
CA SER A 40 -6.70 31.61 11.77
C SER A 40 -8.20 31.25 11.67
N ARG A 41 -8.92 31.62 10.60
CA ARG A 41 -10.36 31.32 10.41
C ARG A 41 -10.69 30.55 9.13
N LYS A 42 -9.70 30.29 8.28
CA LYS A 42 -9.91 29.57 7.02
C LYS A 42 -10.39 28.15 7.29
N THR A 43 -11.45 27.75 6.60
CA THR A 43 -11.99 26.40 6.65
C THR A 43 -12.26 25.88 5.24
N VAL A 44 -12.37 24.55 5.13
CA VAL A 44 -12.63 23.85 3.87
C VAL A 44 -13.93 23.07 3.97
N ASN A 45 -14.83 23.26 3.03
CA ASN A 45 -16.05 22.48 2.87
C ASN A 45 -15.93 21.44 1.73
N LEU A 46 -16.91 20.53 1.63
CA LEU A 46 -16.88 19.44 0.65
C LEU A 46 -16.86 19.94 -0.81
N GLN A 47 -17.54 21.05 -1.11
CA GLN A 47 -17.57 21.60 -2.47
C GLN A 47 -16.20 22.15 -2.87
N GLN A 48 -15.50 22.83 -1.95
CA GLN A 48 -14.15 23.31 -2.15
C GLN A 48 -13.17 22.14 -2.38
N LEU A 49 -13.26 21.07 -1.59
CA LEU A 49 -12.44 19.88 -1.79
C LEU A 49 -12.72 19.22 -3.16
N LYS A 50 -14.00 19.03 -3.52
CA LYS A 50 -14.39 18.50 -4.83
C LYS A 50 -13.87 19.37 -5.99
N ALA A 51 -13.89 20.69 -5.84
CA ALA A 51 -13.38 21.61 -6.84
C ALA A 51 -11.85 21.55 -6.97
N PHE A 52 -11.13 21.46 -5.85
CA PHE A 52 -9.66 21.36 -5.82
C PHE A 52 -9.15 20.06 -6.44
N VAL A 53 -9.74 18.93 -6.02
CA VAL A 53 -9.35 17.63 -6.53
C VAL A 53 -9.84 17.42 -7.97
N PHE A 54 -10.98 18.01 -8.31
CA PHE A 54 -11.63 17.92 -9.62
C PHE A 54 -11.63 16.48 -10.17
N LYS A 55 -11.45 16.29 -11.48
CA LYS A 55 -11.27 15.00 -12.13
C LYS A 55 -9.98 14.26 -11.73
N GLY A 56 -9.22 14.76 -10.76
CA GLY A 56 -8.03 14.10 -10.26
C GLY A 56 -8.32 12.87 -9.41
N PHE A 57 -9.55 12.69 -8.91
CA PHE A 57 -9.89 11.60 -8.00
C PHE A 57 -11.38 11.22 -8.09
N PRO A 58 -11.76 9.96 -7.80
CA PRO A 58 -13.17 9.58 -7.76
C PRO A 58 -13.96 10.33 -6.70
N GLU A 59 -15.24 10.60 -6.98
CA GLU A 59 -16.11 11.33 -6.05
C GLU A 59 -16.33 10.56 -4.74
N SER A 60 -16.49 9.24 -4.80
CA SER A 60 -16.67 8.39 -3.61
C SER A 60 -15.49 8.55 -2.64
N MET A 61 -14.26 8.41 -3.14
CA MET A 61 -13.07 8.56 -2.30
C MET A 61 -12.83 10.00 -1.86
N THR A 62 -13.23 11.00 -2.65
CA THR A 62 -13.17 12.42 -2.24
C THR A 62 -14.07 12.69 -1.04
N VAL A 63 -15.29 12.14 -1.04
CA VAL A 63 -16.21 12.25 0.11
C VAL A 63 -15.65 11.51 1.32
N ARG A 64 -15.06 10.32 1.15
CA ARG A 64 -14.44 9.56 2.24
C ARG A 64 -13.26 10.31 2.87
N LEU A 65 -12.40 10.93 2.07
CA LEU A 65 -11.31 11.79 2.58
C LEU A 65 -11.86 12.97 3.38
N TYR A 66 -12.92 13.62 2.86
CA TYR A 66 -13.61 14.69 3.57
C TYR A 66 -14.14 14.26 4.93
N ASP A 67 -14.82 13.11 4.96
CA ASP A 67 -15.40 12.54 6.16
C ASP A 67 -14.34 12.13 7.19
N GLY A 68 -13.23 11.57 6.71
CA GLY A 68 -12.05 11.29 7.52
C GLY A 68 -11.49 12.56 8.17
N MET A 69 -11.28 13.63 7.40
CA MET A 69 -10.77 14.90 7.90
C MET A 69 -11.68 15.54 8.95
N ARG A 70 -13.00 15.63 8.70
CA ARG A 70 -13.94 16.25 9.66
C ARG A 70 -14.11 15.45 10.95
N SER A 71 -13.76 14.16 10.94
CA SER A 71 -13.85 13.27 12.10
C SER A 71 -12.76 13.49 13.15
N ILE A 72 -11.68 14.18 12.78
CA ILE A 72 -10.57 14.51 13.68
C ILE A 72 -11.07 15.42 14.80
N ARG A 73 -10.90 14.99 16.06
CA ARG A 73 -11.26 15.77 17.25
C ARG A 73 -10.08 16.63 17.68
N VAL A 74 -10.18 17.92 17.38
CA VAL A 74 -9.17 18.93 17.74
C VAL A 74 -9.31 19.43 19.18
N SER A 75 -10.50 19.31 19.78
CA SER A 75 -10.75 19.70 21.17
C SER A 75 -11.70 18.73 21.86
N ALA A 76 -11.39 18.37 23.11
CA ALA A 76 -12.18 17.44 23.92
C ALA A 76 -13.62 17.93 24.21
N LYS A 77 -13.93 19.21 23.93
CA LYS A 77 -15.24 19.83 24.16
C LYS A 77 -16.13 19.95 22.91
N ALA A 78 -15.62 19.62 21.72
CA ALA A 78 -16.40 19.73 20.49
C ALA A 78 -17.38 18.55 20.37
N SER A 79 -18.67 18.82 20.51
CA SER A 79 -19.74 17.85 20.28
C SER A 79 -20.25 17.95 18.84
N GLY A 80 -20.01 16.91 18.04
CA GLY A 80 -20.54 16.78 16.67
C GLY A 80 -19.48 16.86 15.56
N LEU A 81 -19.79 16.29 14.39
CA LEU A 81 -18.98 16.43 13.19
C LEU A 81 -19.19 17.85 12.64
N SER A 82 -18.11 18.63 12.57
CA SER A 82 -18.15 19.95 11.93
C SER A 82 -18.43 19.79 10.43
N GLU A 83 -19.29 20.64 9.87
CA GLU A 83 -19.47 20.74 8.42
C GLU A 83 -18.29 21.40 7.72
N GLN A 84 -17.29 21.88 8.47
CA GLN A 84 -16.12 22.59 7.95
C GLN A 84 -14.84 22.00 8.54
N ILE A 85 -13.82 21.81 7.70
CA ILE A 85 -12.51 21.29 8.07
C ILE A 85 -11.58 22.45 8.41
N SER A 86 -10.99 22.44 9.61
CA SER A 86 -9.94 23.39 9.99
C SER A 86 -8.55 22.97 9.49
N LYS A 87 -7.60 23.91 9.44
CA LYS A 87 -6.20 23.62 9.11
C LYS A 87 -5.59 22.54 10.04
N GLU A 88 -5.98 22.60 11.31
CA GLU A 88 -5.55 21.63 12.31
C GLU A 88 -6.07 20.23 12.01
N GLN A 89 -7.37 20.08 11.70
CA GLN A 89 -7.95 18.79 11.30
C GLN A 89 -7.31 18.23 10.03
N PHE A 90 -7.09 19.08 9.02
CA PHE A 90 -6.43 18.71 7.77
C PHE A 90 -5.02 18.16 8.01
N THR A 91 -4.22 18.88 8.80
CA THR A 91 -2.82 18.52 9.06
C THR A 91 -2.70 17.23 9.89
N VAL A 92 -3.52 17.09 10.94
CA VAL A 92 -3.54 15.88 11.78
C VAL A 92 -3.98 14.68 10.94
N PHE A 93 -5.01 14.83 10.10
CA PHE A 93 -5.45 13.77 9.18
C PHE A 93 -4.32 13.30 8.25
N LEU A 94 -3.60 14.23 7.59
CA LEU A 94 -2.48 13.87 6.71
C LEU A 94 -1.33 13.20 7.48
N SER A 95 -1.02 13.70 8.68
CA SER A 95 -0.02 13.11 9.57
C SER A 95 -0.34 11.65 9.92
N GLU A 96 -1.55 11.37 10.37
CA GLU A 96 -1.99 10.02 10.75
C GLU A 96 -2.08 9.09 9.53
N LEU A 97 -2.61 9.59 8.40
CA LEU A 97 -2.78 8.79 7.19
C LEU A 97 -1.44 8.44 6.53
N LEU A 98 -0.53 9.41 6.37
CA LEU A 98 0.71 9.24 5.60
C LEU A 98 1.86 8.71 6.46
N ARG A 99 2.01 9.23 7.69
CA ARG A 99 3.16 8.98 8.58
C ARG A 99 2.77 8.28 9.88
N GLY A 100 1.50 7.92 10.07
CA GLY A 100 1.03 7.31 11.31
C GLY A 100 1.34 5.82 11.47
N THR A 101 1.13 5.33 12.69
CA THR A 101 1.23 3.89 13.02
C THR A 101 0.06 3.10 12.41
N ALA A 102 0.10 1.77 12.51
CA ALA A 102 -1.00 0.92 12.03
C ALA A 102 -2.32 1.24 12.75
N GLU A 103 -2.28 1.54 14.05
CA GLU A 103 -3.43 1.89 14.87
C GLU A 103 -4.01 3.24 14.47
N GLU A 104 -3.16 4.27 14.28
CA GLU A 104 -3.57 5.60 13.82
C GLU A 104 -4.21 5.51 12.42
N LYS A 105 -3.58 4.78 11.50
CA LYS A 105 -4.11 4.56 10.14
C LYS A 105 -5.43 3.80 10.17
N SER A 106 -5.54 2.75 10.99
CA SER A 106 -6.78 1.98 11.16
C SER A 106 -7.93 2.87 11.67
N TYR A 107 -7.64 3.77 12.61
CA TYR A 107 -8.61 4.74 13.09
C TYR A 107 -9.08 5.68 11.97
N ILE A 108 -8.16 6.29 11.21
CA ILE A 108 -8.49 7.16 10.07
C ILE A 108 -9.33 6.42 9.03
N VAL A 109 -8.90 5.23 8.61
CA VAL A 109 -9.61 4.41 7.62
C VAL A 109 -11.02 4.09 8.10
N SER A 110 -11.19 3.73 9.37
CA SER A 110 -12.51 3.47 9.95
C SER A 110 -13.42 4.71 9.87
N ARG A 111 -12.88 5.92 10.07
CA ARG A 111 -13.66 7.16 9.92
C ARG A 111 -14.02 7.46 8.48
N MET A 112 -13.12 7.20 7.54
CA MET A 112 -13.38 7.27 6.10
C MET A 112 -14.45 6.27 5.63
N ILE A 113 -14.59 5.14 6.33
CA ILE A 113 -15.62 4.12 6.03
C ILE A 113 -17.00 4.56 6.53
N LEU A 114 -17.08 5.08 7.76
CA LEU A 114 -18.35 5.34 8.44
C LEU A 114 -19.07 6.56 7.89
N GLY A 115 -18.36 7.67 7.69
CA GLY A 115 -18.92 8.91 7.15
C GLY A 115 -19.92 9.64 8.07
N ASP A 116 -20.75 8.93 8.83
CA ASP A 116 -21.92 9.42 9.57
C ASP A 116 -21.69 9.65 11.08
N GLY A 117 -20.47 9.37 11.57
CA GLY A 117 -20.15 9.48 12.99
C GLY A 117 -20.56 8.27 13.84
N SER A 118 -20.99 7.18 13.22
CA SER A 118 -21.11 5.87 13.86
C SER A 118 -19.78 5.43 14.48
N GLU A 119 -19.84 4.47 15.40
CA GLU A 119 -18.67 3.82 16.00
C GLU A 119 -18.45 2.39 15.50
N ILE A 120 -19.48 1.79 14.89
CA ILE A 120 -19.44 0.38 14.46
C ILE A 120 -19.32 0.31 12.94
N VAL A 121 -18.21 -0.25 12.47
CA VAL A 121 -17.97 -0.54 11.07
C VAL A 121 -18.55 -1.91 10.72
N LYS A 122 -19.43 -1.96 9.72
CA LYS A 122 -19.97 -3.22 9.18
C LYS A 122 -19.04 -3.78 8.11
N GLU A 123 -18.95 -5.10 8.02
CA GLU A 123 -18.17 -5.83 6.99
C GLU A 123 -18.44 -5.30 5.57
N ARG A 124 -19.71 -5.14 5.21
CA ARG A 124 -20.12 -4.59 3.91
C ARG A 124 -19.52 -3.20 3.63
N GLN A 125 -19.39 -2.35 4.64
CA GLN A 125 -18.80 -1.01 4.46
C GLN A 125 -17.28 -1.08 4.24
N VAL A 126 -16.60 -2.03 4.91
CA VAL A 126 -15.18 -2.31 4.65
C VAL A 126 -14.99 -2.84 3.24
N GLN A 127 -15.89 -3.72 2.77
CA GLN A 127 -15.88 -4.22 1.41
C GLN A 127 -16.07 -3.09 0.38
N GLU A 128 -17.11 -2.27 0.53
CA GLU A 128 -17.37 -1.13 -0.36
C GLU A 128 -16.18 -0.14 -0.38
N PHE A 129 -15.55 0.11 0.77
CA PHE A 129 -14.34 0.94 0.85
C PHE A 129 -13.15 0.33 0.10
N THR A 130 -12.94 -0.97 0.25
CA THR A 130 -11.84 -1.69 -0.42
C THR A 130 -12.04 -1.70 -1.93
N GLU A 131 -13.27 -1.94 -2.38
CA GLU A 131 -13.66 -1.82 -3.79
C GLU A 131 -13.38 -0.40 -4.32
N ASP A 132 -13.87 0.63 -3.63
CA ASP A 132 -13.61 2.04 -3.97
C ASP A 132 -12.12 2.36 -4.07
N LEU A 133 -11.31 1.82 -3.15
CA LEU A 133 -9.86 2.05 -3.09
C LEU A 133 -9.15 1.45 -4.31
N ILE A 134 -9.43 0.18 -4.63
CA ILE A 134 -8.88 -0.48 -5.82
C ILE A 134 -9.27 0.29 -7.08
N MET A 135 -10.55 0.65 -7.21
CA MET A 135 -11.04 1.39 -8.37
C MET A 135 -10.46 2.80 -8.46
N SER A 136 -10.12 3.43 -7.33
CA SER A 136 -9.43 4.72 -7.29
C SER A 136 -8.02 4.63 -7.85
N VAL A 137 -7.30 3.54 -7.60
CA VAL A 137 -5.97 3.29 -8.20
C VAL A 137 -6.10 3.16 -9.72
N VAL A 138 -7.05 2.35 -10.21
CA VAL A 138 -7.30 2.20 -11.65
C VAL A 138 -7.66 3.54 -12.30
N TYR A 139 -8.53 4.32 -11.65
CA TYR A 139 -8.91 5.66 -12.10
C TYR A 139 -7.69 6.57 -12.23
N LEU A 140 -6.83 6.61 -11.21
CA LEU A 140 -5.64 7.47 -11.18
C LEU A 140 -4.63 7.10 -12.24
N LEU A 141 -4.39 5.80 -12.46
CA LEU A 141 -3.49 5.33 -13.52
C LEU A 141 -3.99 5.80 -14.90
N LYS A 142 -5.31 5.72 -15.15
CA LYS A 142 -5.94 6.24 -16.37
C LYS A 142 -5.80 7.76 -16.47
N HIS A 143 -6.19 8.49 -15.43
CA HIS A 143 -6.20 9.96 -15.43
C HIS A 143 -4.80 10.55 -15.59
N LYS A 144 -3.79 9.98 -14.91
CA LYS A 144 -2.39 10.42 -15.02
C LYS A 144 -1.67 9.88 -16.27
N LYS A 145 -2.37 9.17 -17.17
CA LYS A 145 -1.80 8.52 -18.37
C LYS A 145 -0.63 7.59 -18.04
N LEU A 146 -0.65 6.99 -16.86
CA LEU A 146 0.34 6.03 -16.38
C LEU A 146 -0.02 4.59 -16.73
N MET A 147 -1.03 4.40 -17.59
CA MET A 147 -1.49 3.09 -18.03
C MET A 147 -0.46 2.33 -18.84
N LYS A 148 0.66 2.91 -19.33
CA LYS A 148 1.82 2.21 -19.95
C LYS A 148 1.51 0.97 -20.84
N GLY A 149 0.41 0.97 -21.62
CA GLY A 149 0.01 -0.16 -22.48
C GLY A 149 -1.19 -0.99 -22.00
N TRP A 150 -1.76 -0.68 -20.83
CA TRP A 150 -3.00 -1.26 -20.31
C TRP A 150 -4.16 -0.62 -21.02
N ASN A 151 -4.78 -1.41 -21.87
CA ASN A 151 -6.04 -1.04 -22.52
C ASN A 151 -7.21 -1.63 -21.73
N LEU A 152 -7.93 -0.76 -20.99
CA LEU A 152 -9.14 -1.12 -20.25
C LEU A 152 -10.27 -1.65 -21.16
N GLU A 153 -10.22 -1.38 -22.46
CA GLU A 153 -11.19 -1.89 -23.43
C GLU A 153 -10.88 -3.34 -23.84
N ASN A 154 -9.63 -3.78 -23.64
CA ASN A 154 -9.18 -5.15 -23.93
C ASN A 154 -9.12 -6.03 -22.67
N THR A 155 -9.45 -5.48 -21.50
CA THR A 155 -9.69 -6.25 -20.29
C THR A 155 -11.10 -6.82 -20.29
N GLN A 156 -11.32 -7.95 -19.61
CA GLN A 156 -12.66 -8.31 -19.12
C GLN A 156 -13.20 -7.18 -18.21
N ASP A 157 -14.40 -7.36 -17.65
CA ASP A 157 -14.98 -6.37 -16.73
C ASP A 157 -14.06 -6.11 -15.52
N TYR A 158 -13.27 -5.03 -15.60
CA TYR A 158 -12.31 -4.64 -14.56
C TYR A 158 -13.03 -4.19 -13.28
N VAL A 159 -14.31 -3.82 -13.36
CA VAL A 159 -15.14 -3.55 -12.17
C VAL A 159 -15.42 -4.86 -11.45
N ALA A 160 -15.78 -5.91 -12.18
CA ALA A 160 -15.91 -7.26 -11.61
C ALA A 160 -14.58 -7.75 -11.03
N GLY A 161 -13.46 -7.53 -11.73
CA GLY A 161 -12.12 -7.84 -11.23
C GLY A 161 -11.78 -7.11 -9.92
N GLY A 162 -12.11 -5.82 -9.82
CA GLY A 162 -11.93 -5.02 -8.61
C GLY A 162 -12.73 -5.56 -7.42
N LYS A 163 -13.97 -6.00 -7.65
CA LYS A 163 -14.81 -6.65 -6.62
C LYS A 163 -14.24 -7.96 -6.12
N VAL A 164 -13.78 -8.80 -7.05
CA VAL A 164 -13.14 -10.08 -6.70
C VAL A 164 -11.87 -9.82 -5.90
N LEU A 165 -11.02 -8.86 -6.32
CA LEU A 165 -9.81 -8.51 -5.58
C LEU A 165 -10.13 -7.98 -4.17
N ALA A 166 -11.13 -7.11 -4.03
CA ALA A 166 -11.57 -6.62 -2.73
C ALA A 166 -12.00 -7.77 -1.81
N ALA A 167 -12.82 -8.69 -2.31
CA ALA A 167 -13.26 -9.85 -1.55
C ALA A 167 -12.09 -10.75 -1.12
N GLN A 168 -11.09 -10.95 -1.99
CA GLN A 168 -9.90 -11.75 -1.65
C GLN A 168 -9.01 -11.06 -0.60
N LEU A 169 -8.83 -9.74 -0.68
CA LEU A 169 -8.05 -8.97 0.30
C LEU A 169 -8.69 -8.95 1.70
N LEU A 170 -10.00 -9.18 1.80
CA LEU A 170 -10.75 -9.21 3.06
C LEU A 170 -10.85 -10.60 3.68
N LEU A 171 -10.35 -11.64 3.02
CA LEU A 171 -10.29 -12.96 3.62
C LEU A 171 -9.35 -12.94 4.83
N GLU A 172 -9.74 -13.64 5.89
CA GLU A 172 -8.88 -13.84 7.05
C GLU A 172 -7.54 -14.43 6.63
N LEU A 173 -6.46 -13.73 6.99
CA LEU A 173 -5.10 -14.24 6.90
C LEU A 173 -4.97 -15.44 7.84
N ARG A 174 -4.79 -16.63 7.27
CA ARG A 174 -4.50 -17.86 8.01
C ARG A 174 -3.09 -18.35 7.68
N SER A 175 -2.67 -19.46 8.28
CA SER A 175 -1.34 -20.06 8.12
C SER A 175 -0.87 -20.08 6.66
N PRO A 176 0.46 -19.92 6.41
CA PRO A 176 0.97 -19.74 5.06
C PRO A 176 0.72 -20.96 4.16
N GLY A 177 0.30 -20.71 2.92
CA GLY A 177 0.31 -21.69 1.83
C GLY A 177 -0.88 -22.65 1.79
N ASP A 178 -2.10 -22.16 1.96
CA ASP A 178 -3.32 -22.96 1.81
C ASP A 178 -4.09 -22.63 0.50
N ASN A 179 -5.30 -23.19 0.38
CA ASN A 179 -6.17 -23.00 -0.78
C ASN A 179 -6.74 -21.57 -0.94
N ARG A 180 -6.45 -20.65 -0.02
CA ARG A 180 -6.83 -19.23 -0.10
C ARG A 180 -5.75 -18.37 -0.73
N CYS A 181 -4.54 -18.91 -0.96
CA CYS A 181 -3.53 -18.22 -1.76
C CYS A 181 -4.10 -17.89 -3.14
N PHE A 182 -3.80 -16.70 -3.64
CA PHE A 182 -4.22 -16.24 -4.96
C PHE A 182 -3.12 -15.42 -5.61
N LEU A 183 -3.16 -15.35 -6.94
CA LEU A 183 -2.37 -14.41 -7.72
C LEU A 183 -3.29 -13.33 -8.25
N PHE A 184 -2.80 -12.10 -8.34
CA PHE A 184 -3.50 -11.05 -9.07
C PHE A 184 -2.52 -10.27 -9.93
N SER A 185 -3.01 -9.78 -11.05
CA SER A 185 -2.32 -8.77 -11.86
C SER A 185 -3.12 -7.50 -11.78
N VAL A 186 -2.45 -6.35 -11.70
CA VAL A 186 -3.07 -5.03 -11.87
C VAL A 186 -2.87 -4.55 -13.31
N PHE A 187 -1.72 -4.85 -13.92
CA PHE A 187 -1.31 -4.39 -15.23
C PHE A 187 -0.69 -5.54 -16.03
N PRO A 188 -1.01 -5.71 -17.34
CA PRO A 188 -1.89 -4.88 -18.16
C PRO A 188 -3.38 -5.26 -18.05
N ARG A 189 -3.76 -6.16 -17.15
CA ARG A 189 -5.15 -6.53 -16.90
C ARG A 189 -5.38 -6.75 -15.40
N LEU A 190 -6.45 -6.17 -14.85
CA LEU A 190 -6.87 -6.45 -13.48
C LEU A 190 -7.58 -7.81 -13.45
N GLU A 191 -6.83 -8.86 -13.11
CA GLU A 191 -7.33 -10.24 -13.07
C GLU A 191 -6.89 -10.89 -11.76
N VAL A 192 -7.79 -11.70 -11.19
CA VAL A 192 -7.56 -12.46 -9.96
C VAL A 192 -7.65 -13.95 -10.28
N TYR A 193 -6.64 -14.69 -9.86
CA TYR A 193 -6.45 -16.11 -10.11
C TYR A 193 -6.48 -16.86 -8.79
N THR A 194 -7.64 -17.43 -8.48
CA THR A 194 -7.89 -18.20 -7.26
C THR A 194 -7.65 -19.68 -7.49
N TYR A 195 -7.52 -20.43 -6.40
CA TYR A 195 -7.38 -21.88 -6.45
C TYR A 195 -8.52 -22.56 -7.24
N THR A 196 -8.16 -23.51 -8.10
CA THR A 196 -9.09 -24.23 -8.99
C THR A 196 -9.82 -25.42 -8.37
N GLY A 197 -9.36 -25.93 -7.22
CA GLY A 197 -9.85 -27.21 -6.70
C GLY A 197 -9.05 -28.44 -7.15
N TYR A 198 -8.02 -28.29 -8.00
CA TYR A 198 -7.40 -29.42 -8.69
C TYR A 198 -6.25 -30.11 -7.93
N ASN A 199 -5.38 -29.36 -7.25
CA ASN A 199 -4.21 -29.87 -6.54
C ASN A 199 -3.86 -29.01 -5.32
N ASP A 200 -2.94 -29.45 -4.48
CA ASP A 200 -2.50 -28.77 -3.26
C ASP A 200 -1.18 -28.00 -3.43
N HIS A 201 -0.77 -27.70 -4.67
CA HIS A 201 0.48 -27.01 -4.96
C HIS A 201 0.37 -25.48 -4.81
N TYR A 202 -0.23 -25.01 -3.71
CA TYR A 202 -0.59 -23.60 -3.53
C TYR A 202 0.64 -22.69 -3.57
N MET A 203 1.60 -22.97 -2.69
CA MET A 203 2.81 -22.18 -2.54
C MET A 203 3.99 -23.09 -2.26
N TYR A 204 5.11 -22.81 -2.90
CA TYR A 204 6.40 -23.39 -2.61
C TYR A 204 7.29 -22.28 -2.06
N LEU A 205 7.89 -22.48 -0.89
CA LEU A 205 8.88 -21.57 -0.35
C LEU A 205 10.05 -22.38 0.17
N ASN A 206 11.25 -22.07 -0.30
CA ASN A 206 12.44 -22.75 0.12
C ASN A 206 13.67 -21.83 0.09
N HIS A 207 14.59 -22.03 1.04
CA HIS A 207 15.79 -21.22 1.17
C HIS A 207 16.93 -22.04 1.80
N GLY A 208 18.17 -21.82 1.34
CA GLY A 208 19.37 -22.45 1.90
C GLY A 208 19.53 -23.95 1.61
N GLN A 209 18.73 -24.55 0.74
CA GLN A 209 18.84 -25.97 0.39
C GLN A 209 19.78 -26.20 -0.79
N GLN A 210 20.50 -27.33 -0.79
CA GLN A 210 21.44 -27.67 -1.86
C GLN A 210 20.77 -28.43 -3.03
N THR A 211 19.77 -29.25 -2.72
CA THR A 211 19.16 -30.18 -3.66
C THR A 211 17.84 -29.69 -4.25
N MET A 212 17.24 -28.67 -3.64
CA MET A 212 15.94 -28.14 -3.98
C MET A 212 16.06 -26.67 -4.39
N PRO A 213 15.29 -26.19 -5.39
CA PRO A 213 15.30 -24.80 -5.79
C PRO A 213 15.05 -23.86 -4.62
N ASN A 214 15.81 -22.78 -4.51
CA ASN A 214 15.60 -21.78 -3.46
C ASN A 214 14.87 -20.58 -4.07
N GLY A 215 13.74 -20.23 -3.49
CA GLY A 215 12.85 -19.19 -4.00
C GLY A 215 11.41 -19.40 -3.56
N LEU A 216 10.54 -18.60 -4.16
CA LEU A 216 9.10 -18.61 -3.95
C LEU A 216 8.42 -19.04 -5.27
N GLY A 217 7.62 -20.10 -5.21
CA GLY A 217 6.75 -20.55 -6.29
C GLY A 217 5.28 -20.42 -5.90
N MET A 218 4.47 -19.93 -6.82
CA MET A 218 3.01 -19.84 -6.66
C MET A 218 2.34 -20.69 -7.74
N GLY A 219 1.72 -21.80 -7.32
CA GLY A 219 1.02 -22.71 -8.20
C GLY A 219 1.93 -23.51 -9.13
N GLY A 220 1.46 -24.65 -9.60
CA GLY A 220 2.21 -25.49 -10.55
C GLY A 220 3.20 -26.43 -9.85
N GLN A 221 4.33 -26.72 -10.50
CA GLN A 221 5.32 -27.67 -9.97
C GLN A 221 6.73 -27.18 -10.30
N HIS A 222 7.75 -27.86 -9.76
CA HIS A 222 9.16 -27.55 -10.06
C HIS A 222 9.40 -27.37 -11.56
N ASN A 223 10.12 -26.30 -11.93
CA ASN A 223 10.39 -25.83 -13.30
C ASN A 223 9.17 -25.35 -14.11
N TYR A 224 7.95 -25.51 -13.61
CA TYR A 224 6.69 -25.13 -14.27
C TYR A 224 5.75 -24.39 -13.31
N PHE A 225 6.31 -23.50 -12.48
CA PHE A 225 5.50 -22.70 -11.58
C PHE A 225 4.64 -21.69 -12.35
N GLY A 226 3.45 -21.41 -11.84
CA GLY A 226 2.60 -20.34 -12.35
C GLY A 226 3.31 -18.99 -12.24
N LEU A 227 3.99 -18.76 -11.11
CA LEU A 227 4.95 -17.68 -10.90
C LEU A 227 6.09 -18.20 -10.02
N TRP A 228 7.33 -17.93 -10.41
CA TRP A 228 8.55 -18.25 -9.67
C TRP A 228 9.38 -17.00 -9.48
N ILE A 229 9.88 -16.83 -8.26
CA ILE A 229 10.86 -15.82 -7.88
C ILE A 229 12.06 -16.55 -7.28
N ASP A 230 13.23 -16.40 -7.90
CA ASP A 230 14.45 -17.00 -7.39
C ASP A 230 14.91 -16.33 -6.09
N SER A 231 15.55 -17.09 -5.20
CA SER A 231 16.15 -16.56 -3.97
C SER A 231 17.19 -15.45 -4.18
N ASN A 232 17.71 -15.28 -5.39
CA ASN A 232 18.58 -14.14 -5.74
C ASN A 232 17.84 -12.83 -6.01
N TYR A 233 16.50 -12.84 -6.02
CA TYR A 233 15.61 -11.70 -6.29
C TYR A 233 15.83 -10.95 -7.61
N GLY A 234 16.67 -11.47 -8.51
CA GLY A 234 16.96 -10.88 -9.81
C GLY A 234 16.29 -11.59 -10.97
N LYS A 235 15.94 -12.88 -10.81
CA LYS A 235 15.36 -13.72 -11.86
C LYS A 235 14.06 -14.35 -11.40
N GLY A 236 13.15 -14.54 -12.34
CA GLY A 236 11.92 -15.28 -12.14
C GLY A 236 11.45 -15.94 -13.43
N HIS A 237 10.40 -16.75 -13.32
CA HIS A 237 9.71 -17.28 -14.48
C HIS A 237 8.21 -17.44 -14.24
N SER A 238 7.43 -17.45 -15.31
CA SER A 238 6.03 -17.84 -15.32
C SER A 238 5.86 -18.86 -16.43
N LYS A 239 5.69 -20.14 -16.06
CA LYS A 239 5.66 -21.27 -17.01
C LYS A 239 4.29 -21.94 -17.04
N ALA A 240 3.25 -21.12 -17.06
CA ALA A 240 1.85 -21.53 -17.16
C ALA A 240 1.43 -21.68 -18.63
N LYS A 241 1.70 -22.84 -19.24
CA LYS A 241 1.30 -23.15 -20.63
C LYS A 241 0.41 -24.40 -20.71
N PRO A 242 -0.82 -24.31 -21.28
CA PRO A 242 -1.52 -23.08 -21.68
C PRO A 242 -2.00 -22.24 -20.49
N LYS A 243 -2.23 -22.87 -19.33
CA LYS A 243 -2.57 -22.24 -18.05
C LYS A 243 -2.04 -23.08 -16.89
N CYS A 244 -1.80 -22.45 -15.75
CA CYS A 244 -1.45 -23.13 -14.51
C CYS A 244 -2.64 -23.96 -13.99
N THR A 245 -2.43 -25.22 -13.62
CA THR A 245 -3.50 -26.09 -13.10
C THR A 245 -3.99 -25.69 -11.72
N THR A 246 -3.13 -25.11 -10.88
CA THR A 246 -3.46 -24.70 -9.50
C THR A 246 -4.34 -23.45 -9.47
N TYR A 247 -4.04 -22.45 -10.31
CA TYR A 247 -4.68 -21.13 -10.26
C TYR A 247 -5.45 -20.75 -11.53
N ASN A 248 -5.42 -21.57 -12.58
CA ASN A 248 -5.95 -21.24 -13.90
C ASN A 248 -5.39 -19.92 -14.47
N SER A 249 -4.25 -19.46 -13.95
CA SER A 249 -3.56 -18.28 -14.45
C SER A 249 -2.89 -18.58 -15.79
N PRO A 250 -2.89 -17.63 -16.73
CA PRO A 250 -2.02 -17.70 -17.90
C PRO A 250 -0.57 -17.43 -17.47
N GLN A 251 0.33 -17.41 -18.44
CA GLN A 251 1.65 -16.81 -18.25
C GLN A 251 1.49 -15.34 -17.80
N LEU A 252 2.09 -15.00 -16.66
CA LEU A 252 1.97 -13.69 -16.01
C LEU A 252 3.05 -12.69 -16.46
N SER A 253 4.02 -13.15 -17.25
CA SER A 253 5.10 -12.37 -17.84
C SER A 253 5.03 -12.40 -19.37
N ALA A 254 5.68 -11.45 -20.04
CA ALA A 254 5.72 -11.41 -21.51
C ALA A 254 6.47 -12.61 -22.13
N GLN A 255 7.44 -13.16 -21.42
CA GLN A 255 8.22 -14.34 -21.77
C GLN A 255 8.27 -15.30 -20.58
N ASP A 256 8.62 -16.57 -20.81
CA ASP A 256 8.68 -17.59 -19.76
C ASP A 256 9.59 -17.16 -18.61
N ASP A 257 10.80 -16.68 -18.93
CA ASP A 257 11.76 -16.20 -17.95
C ASP A 257 11.85 -14.66 -17.99
N PHE A 258 12.05 -14.03 -16.83
CA PHE A 258 12.11 -12.57 -16.70
C PHE A 258 13.11 -12.14 -15.62
N LEU A 259 13.49 -10.86 -15.68
CA LEU A 259 14.26 -10.19 -14.63
C LEU A 259 13.33 -9.36 -13.76
N LEU A 260 13.63 -9.33 -12.46
CA LEU A 260 12.91 -8.49 -11.49
C LEU A 260 13.55 -7.11 -11.45
N ASP A 261 12.72 -6.08 -11.59
CA ASP A 261 13.13 -4.67 -11.45
C ASP A 261 12.98 -4.22 -9.99
N ALA A 262 11.80 -4.48 -9.41
CA ALA A 262 11.52 -4.24 -8.00
C ALA A 262 10.61 -5.34 -7.43
N LEU A 263 10.81 -5.68 -6.16
CA LEU A 263 9.96 -6.58 -5.40
C LEU A 263 9.64 -5.94 -4.05
N GLU A 264 8.36 -5.85 -3.74
CA GLU A 264 7.87 -5.38 -2.45
C GLU A 264 7.11 -6.51 -1.75
N VAL A 265 7.41 -6.74 -0.47
CA VAL A 265 6.80 -7.80 0.33
C VAL A 265 6.20 -7.18 1.57
N TRP A 266 4.91 -7.43 1.77
CA TRP A 266 4.14 -6.94 2.91
C TRP A 266 3.79 -8.12 3.82
N ALA A 267 3.99 -7.95 5.12
CA ALA A 267 3.54 -8.89 6.14
C ALA A 267 2.64 -8.15 7.14
N VAL A 268 1.57 -8.80 7.56
CA VAL A 268 0.64 -8.28 8.57
C VAL A 268 0.80 -9.09 9.84
N GLY A 269 1.11 -8.44 10.95
CA GLY A 269 1.33 -9.08 12.24
C GLY A 269 2.55 -8.54 12.97
N ASP A 270 2.84 -9.12 14.13
CA ASP A 270 4.01 -8.75 14.91
C ASP A 270 5.30 -9.08 14.16
N LEU A 271 6.27 -8.17 14.23
CA LEU A 271 7.60 -8.44 13.73
C LEU A 271 8.17 -9.64 14.49
N PRO A 272 8.82 -10.60 13.79
CA PRO A 272 9.51 -11.69 14.47
C PRO A 272 10.50 -11.12 15.49
N GLU A 273 10.58 -11.70 16.69
CA GLU A 273 11.48 -11.24 17.76
C GLU A 273 12.94 -11.08 17.28
N SER A 274 13.37 -11.91 16.32
CA SER A 274 14.69 -11.85 15.69
C SER A 274 14.96 -10.56 14.91
N VAL A 275 13.93 -9.89 14.41
CA VAL A 275 13.99 -8.59 13.71
C VAL A 275 13.92 -7.43 14.71
N LEU A 276 13.29 -7.61 15.87
CA LEU A 276 13.24 -6.60 16.92
C LEU A 276 14.58 -6.47 17.68
N LEU A 277 15.31 -7.58 17.81
CA LEU A 277 16.61 -7.63 18.49
C LEU A 277 17.78 -7.12 17.62
N LYS A 278 17.62 -7.08 16.30
CA LYS A 278 18.61 -6.55 15.36
C LYS A 278 18.10 -5.19 14.90
N GLY A 279 18.78 -4.11 15.27
CA GLY A 279 18.41 -2.75 14.86
C GLY A 279 18.26 -2.60 13.33
N LYS A 280 17.87 -1.41 12.86
CA LYS A 280 17.63 -1.09 11.42
C LYS A 280 18.90 -1.12 10.54
N THR A 281 19.82 -2.05 10.76
CA THR A 281 20.98 -2.29 9.91
C THR A 281 20.64 -3.38 8.90
N SER A 282 21.18 -3.27 7.69
CA SER A 282 20.98 -4.29 6.67
C SER A 282 21.46 -5.65 7.20
N ILE A 283 20.78 -6.74 6.88
CA ILE A 283 21.26 -8.07 7.27
C ILE A 283 22.66 -8.38 6.72
N LEU A 284 23.07 -7.68 5.66
CA LEU A 284 24.42 -7.73 5.09
C LEU A 284 25.47 -6.98 5.92
N ASP A 285 25.07 -6.03 6.77
CA ASP A 285 25.96 -5.25 7.64
C ASP A 285 26.07 -5.87 9.03
N VAL A 286 25.12 -6.77 9.37
CA VAL A 286 25.07 -7.48 10.66
C VAL A 286 26.03 -8.67 10.71
N ASP A 287 26.39 -9.25 9.56
CA ASP A 287 27.18 -10.49 9.51
C ASP A 287 28.22 -10.47 8.36
N PRO A 288 29.46 -10.04 8.65
CA PRO A 288 30.54 -9.99 7.66
C PRO A 288 31.02 -11.38 7.21
N GLU A 289 30.79 -12.44 8.01
CA GLU A 289 31.08 -13.81 7.60
C GLU A 289 30.05 -14.31 6.58
N ALA A 290 28.75 -14.01 6.79
CA ALA A 290 27.71 -14.28 5.81
C ALA A 290 27.96 -13.52 4.48
N GLN A 291 28.48 -12.29 4.56
CA GLN A 291 28.95 -11.54 3.39
C GLN A 291 30.06 -12.29 2.64
N ALA A 292 31.11 -12.72 3.34
CA ALA A 292 32.22 -13.44 2.72
C ALA A 292 31.77 -14.79 2.11
N LEU A 293 30.85 -15.48 2.77
CA LEU A 293 30.23 -16.72 2.27
C LEU A 293 29.38 -16.49 1.01
N LEU A 294 28.61 -15.40 0.94
CA LEU A 294 27.85 -15.03 -0.25
C LEU A 294 28.78 -14.77 -1.44
N GLU A 295 29.89 -14.06 -1.22
CA GLU A 295 30.90 -13.78 -2.24
C GLU A 295 31.65 -15.06 -2.67
N MET A 296 32.04 -15.92 -1.72
CA MET A 296 32.69 -17.21 -2.00
C MET A 296 31.78 -18.20 -2.74
N THR A 297 30.46 -18.13 -2.52
CA THR A 297 29.47 -18.96 -3.24
C THR A 297 29.05 -18.37 -4.59
N GLY A 298 29.66 -17.26 -5.02
CA GLY A 298 29.42 -16.62 -6.31
C GLY A 298 28.09 -15.87 -6.40
N LYS A 299 27.45 -15.54 -5.27
CA LYS A 299 26.19 -14.80 -5.23
C LYS A 299 26.48 -13.29 -5.16
N SER A 300 25.90 -12.52 -6.08
CA SER A 300 26.09 -11.06 -6.13
C SER A 300 25.17 -10.31 -5.16
N ARG A 301 25.66 -9.18 -4.64
CA ARG A 301 24.96 -8.35 -3.66
C ARG A 301 24.13 -7.29 -4.39
N GLN A 302 22.82 -7.50 -4.49
CA GLN A 302 21.94 -6.66 -5.30
C GLN A 302 21.65 -5.27 -4.67
N SER A 303 21.90 -5.10 -3.36
CA SER A 303 21.60 -3.85 -2.64
C SER A 303 22.80 -2.92 -2.45
N ALA A 304 24.00 -3.29 -2.89
CA ALA A 304 25.22 -2.50 -2.65
C ALA A 304 25.23 -1.14 -3.39
N GLY A 305 24.56 -1.04 -4.55
CA GLY A 305 24.53 0.16 -5.38
C GLY A 305 23.39 1.16 -5.07
N LEU A 306 22.52 0.85 -4.11
CA LEU A 306 21.34 1.65 -3.74
C LEU A 306 21.47 2.31 -2.36
N ARG A 307 22.69 2.35 -1.80
CA ARG A 307 22.95 2.91 -0.48
C ARG A 307 23.45 4.35 -0.60
N ASP A 308 22.79 5.28 0.07
CA ASP A 308 23.39 6.58 0.38
C ASP A 308 24.53 6.35 1.38
N GLN A 309 25.66 7.02 1.17
CA GLN A 309 26.81 6.92 2.09
C GLN A 309 26.40 7.49 3.45
N VAL A 310 26.27 6.61 4.45
CA VAL A 310 26.20 7.06 5.84
C VAL A 310 27.62 7.51 6.18
N GLU A 311 27.83 8.83 6.29
CA GLU A 311 29.06 9.37 6.87
C GLU A 311 29.17 8.81 8.30
N GLU A 312 30.22 8.03 8.56
CA GLU A 312 30.55 7.57 9.90
C GLU A 312 30.98 8.80 10.71
N ASP A 313 30.12 9.25 11.63
CA ASP A 313 30.52 10.17 12.68
C ASP A 313 31.56 9.47 13.56
N GLU A 314 32.84 9.79 13.36
CA GLU A 314 33.93 9.44 14.27
C GLU A 314 33.67 10.11 15.63
N ASN A 315 33.42 9.31 16.67
CA ASN A 315 33.78 9.61 18.06
C ASN A 315 33.89 8.34 18.91
#